data_AF-A0A962UPL2-F1
#
_entry.id   AF-A0A962UPL2-F1
#
_cell.length_a   1.000
_cell.length_b   1.000
_cell.length_c   1.000
_cell.angle_alpha   90.00
_cell.angle_beta   90.00
_cell.angle_gamma   90.00
#
_symmetry.space_group_name_H-M   'P 1'
#
loop_
_entity.id
_entity.type
_entity.pdbx_description
1 polymer ?
#
loop_
_entity_poly.entity_id
_entity_poly.type
_entity_poly.pdbx_seq_one_letter_code
_entity_poly.pdbx_strand_id
1 'polypeptide(L)'
;MNTVREKQVGSPQGKRISLAERIARWSIGVNGLDTPIAGLTFHRWKMPTEPTSYALSPSICLIGQGQKRLFLVEETYVYDEHRFLVSQSIWRW
;
A
#
# COMPACT_ATOMS: atom_id res chain seq x y z
N MET A 1 14.34 32.29 41.94
CA MET A 1 13.22 31.37 41.62
C MET A 1 12.89 31.60 40.15
N ASN A 2 13.65 30.97 39.24
CA ASN A 2 13.63 31.31 37.82
C ASN A 2 12.97 30.17 37.04
N THR A 3 11.76 30.41 36.58
CA THR A 3 11.01 29.48 35.73
C THR A 3 11.64 29.47 34.34
N VAL A 4 12.33 28.37 34.02
CA VAL A 4 12.80 28.07 32.67
C VAL A 4 11.57 27.84 31.80
N ARG A 5 11.32 28.74 30.84
CA ARG A 5 10.27 28.56 29.84
C ARG A 5 10.71 27.47 28.86
N GLU A 6 10.06 26.33 28.93
CA GLU A 6 10.19 25.25 27.95
C GLU A 6 9.81 25.79 26.56
N LYS A 7 10.82 25.89 25.69
CA LYS A 7 10.63 26.28 24.30
C LYS A 7 10.05 25.08 23.56
N GLN A 8 8.72 25.06 23.41
CA GLN A 8 8.03 24.08 22.57
C GLN A 8 8.67 24.07 21.18
N VAL A 9 9.32 22.95 20.83
CA VAL A 9 9.84 22.69 19.49
C VAL A 9 8.62 22.42 18.61
N GLY A 10 8.15 23.47 17.93
CA GLY A 10 7.18 23.32 16.85
C GLY A 10 7.78 22.36 15.82
N SER A 11 7.11 21.24 15.59
CA SER A 11 7.47 20.36 14.48
C SER A 11 7.23 21.14 13.17
N PRO A 12 7.97 20.86 12.08
CA PRO A 12 7.61 21.39 10.78
C PRO A 12 6.34 20.67 10.31
N GLN A 13 5.16 21.10 10.76
CA GLN A 13 3.88 20.56 10.30
C GLN A 13 3.53 21.11 8.92
N GLY A 14 4.32 20.72 7.90
CA GLY A 14 3.79 20.67 6.53
C GLY A 14 2.74 19.57 6.47
N LYS A 15 1.55 19.86 5.92
CA LYS A 15 0.48 18.87 5.73
C LYS A 15 1.03 17.68 4.93
N ARG A 16 1.35 16.57 5.62
CA ARG A 16 1.73 15.33 4.98
C ARG A 16 0.49 14.78 4.27
N ILE A 17 0.54 14.75 2.95
CA ILE A 17 -0.47 14.07 2.14
C ILE A 17 -0.38 12.56 2.38
N SER A 18 -1.51 11.88 2.36
CA SER A 18 -1.57 10.44 2.62
C SER A 18 -0.92 9.65 1.49
N LEU A 19 -0.56 8.39 1.77
CA LEU A 19 -0.06 7.47 0.73
C LEU A 19 -1.11 7.29 -0.38
N ALA A 20 -2.39 7.18 -0.02
CA ALA A 20 -3.50 7.11 -0.97
C ALA A 20 -3.52 8.31 -1.92
N GLU A 21 -3.41 9.52 -1.39
CA GLU A 21 -3.40 10.76 -2.19
C GLU A 21 -2.21 10.80 -3.14
N ARG A 22 -1.04 10.32 -2.71
CA ARG A 22 0.16 10.23 -3.55
C ARG A 22 -0.02 9.24 -4.69
N ILE A 23 -0.50 8.03 -4.41
CA ILE A 23 -0.74 6.98 -5.42
C ILE A 23 -1.85 7.43 -6.40
N ALA A 24 -2.88 8.11 -5.90
CA ALA A 24 -4.00 8.58 -6.71
C ALA A 24 -3.55 9.52 -7.83
N ARG A 25 -2.57 10.40 -7.57
CA ARG A 25 -2.04 11.35 -8.59
C ARG A 25 -1.48 10.64 -9.84
N TRP A 26 -1.04 9.39 -9.71
CA TRP A 26 -0.46 8.62 -10.80
C TRP A 26 -1.45 7.63 -11.42
N SER A 27 -2.38 7.09 -10.64
CA SER A 27 -3.24 5.96 -11.05
C SER A 27 -4.69 6.35 -11.41
N ILE A 28 -5.00 7.64 -11.59
CA ILE A 28 -6.35 8.05 -12.00
C ILE A 28 -6.67 7.49 -13.39
N GLY A 29 -7.78 6.76 -13.50
CA GLY A 29 -8.31 6.27 -14.78
C GLY A 29 -7.65 4.99 -15.31
N VAL A 30 -6.61 4.48 -14.64
CA VAL A 30 -5.91 3.26 -15.03
C VAL A 30 -5.92 2.25 -13.88
N ASN A 31 -6.09 0.97 -14.19
CA ASN A 31 -6.16 -0.08 -13.16
C ASN A 31 -4.78 -0.60 -12.75
N GLY A 32 -3.79 -0.47 -13.63
CA GLY A 32 -2.39 -0.82 -13.41
C GLY A 32 -1.49 0.20 -14.08
N LEU A 33 -0.41 0.58 -13.41
CA LEU A 33 0.58 1.51 -13.90
C LEU A 33 1.98 1.06 -13.47
N ASP A 34 2.82 0.74 -14.46
CA ASP A 34 4.25 0.63 -14.25
C ASP A 34 4.85 2.00 -14.04
N THR A 35 5.80 2.09 -13.10
CA THR A 35 6.47 3.35 -12.78
C THR A 35 7.90 3.33 -13.33
N PRO A 36 8.54 4.50 -13.51
CA PRO A 36 9.97 4.56 -13.80
C PRO A 36 10.88 3.96 -12.71
N ILE A 37 10.32 3.66 -11.53
CA ILE A 37 11.05 3.02 -10.43
C ILE A 37 10.95 1.51 -10.64
N ALA A 38 12.08 0.87 -10.90
CA ALA A 38 12.16 -0.57 -11.11
C ALA A 38 11.54 -1.34 -9.94
N GLY A 39 10.63 -2.27 -10.25
CA GLY A 39 9.94 -3.10 -9.26
C GLY A 39 8.75 -2.42 -8.54
N LEU A 40 8.44 -1.15 -8.85
CA LEU A 40 7.28 -0.46 -8.30
C LEU A 40 6.17 -0.34 -9.35
N THR A 41 5.00 -0.90 -9.02
CA THR A 41 3.78 -0.81 -9.82
C THR A 41 2.63 -0.30 -8.95
N PHE A 42 1.76 0.54 -9.52
CA PHE A 42 0.54 1.00 -8.86
C PHE A 42 -0.66 0.31 -9.43
N HIS A 43 -1.57 -0.10 -8.56
CA HIS A 43 -2.81 -0.71 -8.97
C HIS A 43 -4.00 -0.04 -8.29
N ARG A 44 -5.09 0.18 -9.04
CA ARG A 44 -6.28 0.86 -8.55
C ARG A 44 -7.54 0.23 -9.11
N TRP A 45 -8.43 -0.19 -8.22
CA TRP A 45 -9.78 -0.60 -8.58
C TRP A 45 -10.80 0.24 -7.82
N LYS A 46 -11.86 0.67 -8.52
CA LYS A 46 -12.94 1.48 -7.91
C LYS A 46 -14.02 0.61 -7.26
N MET A 47 -14.09 -0.66 -7.65
CA MET A 47 -15.07 -1.64 -7.19
C MET A 47 -14.36 -2.97 -6.91
N PRO A 48 -14.93 -3.84 -6.07
CA PRO A 48 -14.42 -5.20 -5.90
C PRO A 48 -14.27 -5.91 -7.25
N THR A 49 -13.16 -6.63 -7.42
CA THR A 49 -12.91 -7.46 -8.60
C THR A 49 -13.40 -8.88 -8.35
N GLU A 50 -13.72 -9.59 -9.43
CA GLU A 50 -13.89 -11.04 -9.36
C GLU A 50 -12.60 -11.72 -8.85
N PRO A 51 -12.69 -12.88 -8.17
CA PRO A 51 -11.52 -13.67 -7.83
C PRO A 51 -10.73 -13.99 -9.10
N THR A 52 -9.45 -13.65 -9.12
CA THR A 52 -8.58 -13.95 -10.26
C THR A 52 -7.22 -14.45 -9.79
N SER A 53 -6.75 -15.52 -10.41
CA SER A 53 -5.46 -16.14 -10.13
C SER A 53 -4.34 -15.38 -10.84
N TYR A 54 -3.31 -14.98 -10.10
CA TYR A 54 -2.11 -14.35 -10.66
C TYR A 54 -0.85 -14.89 -9.98
N ALA A 55 0.20 -15.09 -10.77
CA ALA A 55 1.54 -15.33 -10.24
C ALA A 55 2.27 -13.99 -10.10
N LEU A 56 2.66 -13.65 -8.87
CA LEU A 56 3.50 -12.48 -8.61
C LEU A 56 4.93 -12.93 -8.34
N SER A 57 5.89 -12.17 -8.86
CA SER A 57 7.27 -12.26 -8.40
C SER A 57 7.32 -11.90 -6.90
N PRO A 58 8.31 -12.41 -6.15
CA PRO A 58 8.48 -12.04 -4.74
C PRO A 58 8.43 -10.52 -4.57
N SER A 59 7.44 -10.03 -3.82
CA SER A 59 7.13 -8.61 -3.71
C SER A 59 6.41 -8.30 -2.40
N ILE A 60 6.52 -7.04 -1.96
CA ILE A 60 5.76 -6.51 -0.83
C ILE A 60 4.55 -5.78 -1.40
N CYS A 61 3.35 -6.20 -1.02
CA CYS A 61 2.10 -5.55 -1.42
C CYS A 61 1.58 -4.65 -0.29
N LEU A 62 1.41 -3.36 -0.59
CA LEU A 62 0.87 -2.37 0.35
C LEU A 62 -0.48 -1.86 -0.17
N ILE A 63 -1.48 -1.78 0.71
CA ILE A 63 -2.78 -1.18 0.39
C ILE A 63 -2.75 0.28 0.81
N GLY A 64 -2.82 1.19 -0.16
CA GLY A 64 -2.87 2.62 0.12
C GLY A 64 -4.25 3.10 0.58
N GLN A 65 -5.32 2.42 0.15
CA GLN A 65 -6.71 2.72 0.50
C GLN A 65 -7.59 1.49 0.23
N GLY A 66 -8.61 1.28 1.05
CA GLY A 66 -9.55 0.16 0.89
C GLY A 66 -8.96 -1.16 1.40
N GLN A 67 -9.35 -2.26 0.77
CA GLN A 67 -9.02 -3.60 1.23
C GLN A 67 -8.87 -4.58 0.06
N LYS A 68 -7.99 -5.55 0.20
CA LYS A 68 -7.80 -6.64 -0.76
C LYS A 68 -7.99 -7.99 -0.08
N ARG A 69 -8.63 -8.91 -0.80
CA ARG A 69 -8.83 -10.30 -0.41
C ARG A 69 -7.96 -11.20 -1.28
N LEU A 70 -7.18 -12.07 -0.66
CA LEU A 70 -6.40 -13.12 -1.31
C LEU A 70 -6.95 -14.48 -0.90
N PHE A 71 -7.13 -15.35 -1.88
CA PHE A 71 -7.47 -16.75 -1.67
C PHE A 71 -6.21 -17.60 -1.87
N LEU A 72 -5.84 -18.39 -0.87
CA LEU A 72 -4.71 -19.30 -0.91
C LEU A 72 -5.18 -20.69 -0.51
N VAL A 73 -5.46 -21.53 -1.50
CA VAL A 73 -6.00 -22.88 -1.30
C VAL A 73 -7.29 -22.78 -0.47
N GLU A 74 -7.30 -23.23 0.79
CA GLU A 74 -8.45 -23.20 1.70
C GLU A 74 -8.49 -21.93 2.58
N GLU A 75 -7.45 -21.10 2.54
CA GLU A 75 -7.32 -19.92 3.38
C GLU A 75 -7.72 -18.64 2.64
N THR A 76 -8.33 -17.71 3.36
CA THR A 76 -8.66 -16.37 2.85
C THR A 76 -8.01 -15.29 3.71
N TYR A 77 -7.14 -14.49 3.09
CA TYR A 77 -6.46 -13.38 3.75
C TYR A 77 -7.07 -12.06 3.30
N VAL A 78 -7.41 -11.23 4.27
CA VAL A 78 -7.95 -9.88 4.05
C VAL A 78 -7.01 -8.86 4.65
N TYR A 79 -6.54 -7.94 3.83
CA TYR A 79 -5.52 -6.96 4.21
C TYR A 79 -5.86 -5.56 3.69
N ASP A 80 -5.47 -4.54 4.45
CA ASP A 80 -5.89 -3.15 4.30
C ASP A 80 -4.74 -2.18 4.60
N GLU A 81 -5.02 -0.89 4.77
CA GLU A 81 -4.01 0.14 5.07
C GLU A 81 -3.23 -0.06 6.37
N HIS A 82 -3.66 -0.97 7.25
CA HIS A 82 -3.01 -1.27 8.53
C HIS A 82 -2.50 -2.72 8.61
N ARG A 83 -2.87 -3.58 7.67
CA ARG A 83 -2.50 -5.00 7.64
C ARG A 83 -1.84 -5.30 6.31
N PHE A 84 -0.62 -5.84 6.35
CA PHE A 84 0.16 -6.11 5.14
C PHE A 84 0.30 -7.61 4.92
N LEU A 85 0.35 -8.00 3.64
CA LEU A 85 0.66 -9.36 3.24
C LEU A 85 2.05 -9.41 2.63
N VAL A 86 2.91 -10.27 3.18
CA VAL A 86 4.19 -10.64 2.59
C VAL A 86 4.04 -12.05 2.04
N SER A 87 4.14 -12.19 0.72
CA SER A 87 4.12 -13.48 0.05
C SER A 87 5.51 -13.81 -0.49
N GLN A 88 5.92 -15.07 -0.30
CA GLN A 88 7.09 -15.65 -0.93
C GLN A 88 6.60 -16.69 -1.93
N SER A 89 6.93 -16.51 -3.19
CA SER A 89 6.72 -17.53 -4.21
C SER A 89 7.87 -18.53 -4.06
N ILE A 90 7.67 -19.60 -3.28
CA ILE A 90 8.63 -20.69 -3.20
C ILE A 90 8.45 -21.57 -4.44
N TRP A 91 9.28 -21.36 -5.45
CA TRP A 91 9.39 -22.32 -6.54
C TRP A 91 10.24 -23.48 -6.03
N ARG A 92 9.62 -24.62 -5.76
CA ARG A 92 10.33 -25.87 -5.53
C ARG A 92 9.76 -26.90 -6.51
N TRP A 93 10.59 -27.23 -7.50
CA TRP A 93 10.44 -28.46 -8.29
C TRP A 93 11.06 -29.61 -7.50
#